data_AF-A0A9D6SV36-F1
#
_entry.id   AF-A0A9D6SV36-F1
#
_cell.length_a   1.000
_cell.length_b   1.000
_cell.length_c   1.000
_cell.angle_alpha   90.00
_cell.angle_beta   90.00
_cell.angle_gamma   90.00
#
_symmetry.space_group_name_H-M   'P 1'
#
loop_
_entity.id
_entity.type
_entity.pdbx_description
1 polymer ?
#
loop_
_entity_poly.entity_id
_entity_poly.type
_entity_poly.pdbx_seq_one_letter_code
_entity_poly.pdbx_strand_id
1 'polypeptide(L)' 'MKYRVRLDLSFAGEADAQALMTYARSLSGKAVSINEGASNEEIAFCDLEICRHEEGLPCEKLGRLEIRRG' A
#
# COMPACT_ATOMS: atom_id res chain seq x y z
N MET A 1 -17.83 9.29 -7.15
CA MET A 1 -17.42 7.90 -7.44
C MET A 1 -15.98 7.74 -7.00
N LYS A 2 -15.64 6.69 -6.25
CA LYS A 2 -14.27 6.46 -5.75
C LYS A 2 -13.70 5.23 -6.49
N TYR A 3 -12.48 5.35 -7.00
CA TYR A 3 -11.80 4.27 -7.72
C TYR A 3 -10.81 3.58 -6.78
N ARG A 4 -10.87 2.25 -6.71
CA ARG A 4 -9.96 1.43 -5.90
C ARG A 4 -9.03 0.65 -6.83
N VAL A 5 -7.72 0.71 -6.57
CA VAL A 5 -6.69 -0.04 -7.30
C VAL A 5 -6.02 -1.00 -6.32
N ARG A 6 -5.85 -2.27 -6.72
CA ARG A 6 -5.10 -3.29 -5.98
C ARG A 6 -4.03 -3.85 -6.92
N LEU A 7 -2.79 -3.92 -6.43
CA LEU A 7 -1.64 -4.41 -7.18
C LEU A 7 -1.05 -5.61 -6.43
N ASP A 8 -0.73 -6.66 -7.17
CA ASP A 8 -0.01 -7.85 -6.69
C ASP A 8 1.06 -8.14 -7.75
N LEU A 9 2.32 -7.96 -7.38
CA LEU A 9 3.45 -7.92 -8.31
C LEU A 9 4.65 -8.62 -7.69
N SER A 10 5.34 -9.44 -8.48
CA SER A 10 6.60 -10.10 -8.10
C SER A 10 7.75 -9.54 -8.92
N PHE A 11 8.86 -9.20 -8.26
CA PHE A 11 10.03 -8.57 -8.87
C PHE A 11 11.25 -9.47 -8.71
N ALA A 12 12.10 -9.50 -9.74
CA ALA A 12 13.36 -10.25 -9.70
C ALA A 12 14.47 -9.55 -8.90
N GLY A 13 14.30 -8.26 -8.58
CA GLY A 13 15.27 -7.46 -7.84
C GLY A 13 14.61 -6.48 -6.87
N GLU A 14 15.25 -6.29 -5.71
CA GLU A 14 14.77 -5.42 -4.63
C GLU A 14 14.62 -3.95 -5.07
N ALA A 15 15.52 -3.47 -5.93
CA ALA A 15 15.52 -2.08 -6.41
C ALA A 15 14.23 -1.70 -7.14
N ASP A 16 13.67 -2.61 -7.94
CA ASP A 16 12.44 -2.36 -8.70
C ASP A 16 11.21 -2.34 -7.79
N ALA A 17 11.15 -3.27 -6.82
CA ALA A 17 10.11 -3.29 -5.80
C ALA A 17 10.14 -1.99 -4.97
N GLN A 18 11.33 -1.53 -4.57
CA GLN A 18 11.51 -0.30 -3.82
C GLN A 18 11.15 0.95 -4.63
N ALA A 19 11.44 0.97 -5.93
CA ALA A 19 11.06 2.06 -6.84
C ALA A 19 9.54 2.18 -6.98
N LEU A 20 8.84 1.06 -7.19
CA LEU A 20 7.38 1.05 -7.24
C LEU A 20 6.78 1.54 -5.92
N MET A 21 7.31 1.07 -4.78
CA MET A 21 6.83 1.50 -3.47
C MET A 21 7.02 2.99 -3.22
N THR A 22 8.15 3.55 -3.63
CA THR A 22 8.41 4.99 -3.55
C THR A 22 7.38 5.77 -4.36
N TYR A 23 7.11 5.32 -5.60
CA TYR A 23 6.09 5.94 -6.44
C TYR A 23 4.68 5.80 -5.85
N ALA A 24 4.30 4.60 -5.39
CA ALA A 24 3.01 4.33 -4.76
C ALA A 24 2.79 5.20 -3.52
N ARG A 25 3.82 5.37 -2.67
CA ARG A 25 3.81 6.27 -1.51
C ARG A 25 3.62 7.74 -1.91
N SER A 26 4.19 8.17 -3.03
CA SER A 26 3.99 9.55 -3.51
C SER A 26 2.55 9.78 -4.00
N LEU A 27 1.94 8.77 -4.64
CA LEU A 27 0.56 8.83 -5.12
C LEU A 27 -0.45 8.67 -4.01
N SER A 28 -0.14 7.87 -2.98
CA SER A 28 -1.04 7.61 -1.85
C SER A 28 -1.36 8.89 -1.07
N GLY A 29 -0.47 9.87 -1.04
CA GLY A 29 -0.75 11.20 -0.48
C GLY A 29 -1.88 11.97 -1.19
N LYS A 30 -2.29 11.55 -2.39
CA LYS A 30 -3.43 12.11 -3.13
C LYS A 30 -4.71 11.30 -2.95
N ALA A 31 -4.65 10.16 -2.25
CA ALA A 31 -5.82 9.34 -2.03
C ALA A 31 -6.77 10.03 -1.05
N VAL A 32 -8.07 9.82 -1.26
CA VAL A 32 -9.13 10.32 -0.39
C VAL A 32 -9.69 9.19 0.45
N SER A 33 -10.15 9.53 1.65
CA SER A 33 -10.77 8.57 2.56
C SER A 33 -12.05 7.97 1.97
N ILE A 34 -12.33 6.69 2.24
CA ILE A 34 -13.43 5.96 1.57
C ILE A 34 -14.80 6.43 2.06
N ASN A 35 -14.91 6.92 3.30
CA ASN A 35 -16.12 7.54 3.87
C ASN A 35 -15.79 8.85 4.61
N GLU A 36 -15.02 9.72 3.96
CA GLU A 36 -14.59 11.01 4.51
C GLU A 36 -15.71 11.76 5.26
N GLY A 37 -15.49 12.07 6.54
CA GLY A 37 -16.42 12.82 7.39
C GLY A 37 -17.58 12.02 8.00
N ALA A 38 -17.66 10.71 7.75
CA ALA A 38 -18.64 9.83 8.38
C ALA A 38 -18.06 9.16 9.65
N SER A 39 -18.93 8.70 10.56
CA SER A 39 -18.49 7.97 11.77
C SER A 39 -17.78 6.64 11.46
N ASN A 40 -17.95 6.12 10.24
CA ASN A 40 -17.31 4.93 9.70
C ASN A 40 -16.25 5.27 8.64
N GLU A 41 -15.56 6.40 8.81
CA GLU A 41 -14.45 6.79 7.95
C GLU A 41 -13.35 5.71 7.92
N GLU A 42 -13.19 5.04 6.78
CA GLU A 42 -12.12 4.07 6.57
C GLU A 42 -10.88 4.81 6.06
N ILE A 43 -9.86 4.88 6.93
CA ILE A 43 -8.54 5.44 6.61
C ILE A 43 -7.96 4.61 5.46
N ALA A 44 -7.70 5.26 4.31
CA ALA A 44 -6.99 4.61 3.22
C ALA A 44 -5.55 4.32 3.66
N PHE A 45 -5.01 3.17 3.28
CA PHE A 45 -3.65 2.78 3.69
C PHE A 45 -2.92 2.02 2.59
N CYS A 46 -1.60 2.03 2.65
CA CYS A 46 -0.72 1.15 1.88
C CYS A 46 0.05 0.26 2.85
N ASP A 47 -0.06 -1.05 2.70
CA ASP A 47 0.77 -2.02 3.40
C ASP A 47 1.97 -2.41 2.52
N LEU A 48 3.14 -2.51 3.13
CA LEU A 48 4.37 -3.01 2.52
C LEU A 48 4.76 -4.30 3.22
N GLU A 49 4.90 -5.37 2.46
CA GLU A 49 5.29 -6.69 2.95
C GLU A 49 6.32 -7.32 2.01
N ILE A 50 7.35 -7.97 2.56
CA ILE A 50 8.23 -8.87 1.80
C ILE A 50 7.62 -10.26 1.89
N CYS A 51 7.08 -10.76 0.77
CA CYS A 51 6.54 -12.11 0.71
C CYS A 51 7.58 -13.10 0.16
N ARG A 52 7.77 -14.19 0.89
CA ARG A 52 8.67 -15.31 0.54
C ARG A 52 7.91 -16.62 0.38
N HIS A 53 6.75 -16.54 -0.29
CA HIS A 53 5.86 -17.70 -0.47
C HIS A 53 6.53 -18.85 -1.23
N GLU A 54 7.37 -18.54 -2.22
CA GLU A 54 8.13 -19.54 -2.98
C GLU A 54 9.15 -20.30 -2.11
N GLU A 55 9.57 -19.72 -0.98
CA GLU A 55 10.47 -20.35 0.00
C GLU A 55 9.69 -21.04 1.14
N GLY A 56 8.35 -21.01 1.10
CA GLY A 56 7.49 -21.53 2.17
C GLY A 56 7.52 -20.68 3.46
N LEU A 57 8.02 -19.45 3.39
CA LEU A 57 8.20 -18.55 4.53
C LEU A 57 7.06 -17.52 4.63
N PRO A 58 6.71 -17.05 5.83
CA PRO A 58 5.67 -16.04 6.01
C PRO A 58 6.11 -14.69 5.42
N CYS A 59 5.13 -13.88 4.98
CA CYS A 59 5.40 -12.49 4.61
C CYS A 59 5.84 -11.69 5.84
N GLU A 60 6.86 -10.86 5.67
CA GLU A 60 7.35 -9.93 6.67
C GLU A 60 6.77 -8.54 6.41
N LYS A 61 6.05 -7.97 7.38
CA LYS A 61 5.48 -6.64 7.25
C LYS A 61 6.53 -5.58 7.50
N LEU A 62 6.91 -4.83 6.46
CA LEU A 62 7.88 -3.75 6.55
C LEU A 62 7.25 -2.45 7.04
N GLY A 63 5.97 -2.23 6.76
CA GLY A 63 5.30 -1.03 7.24
C GLY A 63 3.88 -0.85 6.72
N ARG A 64 3.16 0.04 7.39
CA ARG A 64 1.85 0.53 6.96
C ARG A 64 1.91 2.05 6.88
N LEU A 65 1.51 2.59 5.75
CA LEU A 65 1.29 4.02 5.59
C LEU A 65 -0.21 4.28 5.67
N GLU A 66 -0.64 4.87 6.78
CA GLU A 66 -1.99 5.42 6.88
C GLU A 66 -2.07 6.77 6.18
N ILE A 67 -3.07 6.94 5.34
CA ILE A 67 -3.32 8.17 4.59
C ILE A 67 -4.35 8.95 5.39
N ARG A 68 -3.88 9.94 6.13
CA ARG A 68 -4.72 10.89 6.86
C ARG A 68 -4.69 12.23 6.13
N ARG A 69 -5.82 12.93 6.09
CA ARG A 69 -5.84 14.32 5.62
C ARG A 69 -5.01 15.15 6.60
N GLY A 70 -4.00 15.86 6.08
CA GLY A 70 -3.28 16.91 6.81
C GLY A 70 -4.09 18.19 6.85
#